data_AF-A0A508B6I0-F1
#
_entry.id   AF-A0A508B6I0-F1
#
_cell.length_a   1.000
_cell.length_b   1.000
_cell.length_c   1.000
_cell.angle_alpha   90.00
_cell.angle_beta   90.00
_cell.angle_gamma   90.00
#
_symmetry.space_group_name_H-M   'P 1'
#
loop_
_entity.id
_entity.type
_entity.pdbx_description
1 polymer ?
#
loop_
_entity_poly.entity_id
_entity_poly.type
_entity_poly.pdbx_seq_one_letter_code
_entity_poly.pdbx_strand_id
1 'polypeptide(L)'
;MFFATSAPHALHSSNHRVVARAALANLASRATLNAVPLFLQPMTPVCPTATLADFQQAIDSLDVPHSATLPLYARRRVLEAAGDRCPLCRQPYIRDVPRSFSAPVIATCVHPFLGGPLTAENAFACCRRCQQSRASSDLLTVAELPECLREQRARILLLSHNHLVPLPSSVSLPAYREALRARHAMPRSRVYAAQADDGIGMLGVSSRYGDKQSKGLANLLARLAGKPLAREKRRAVYLLTDDDFRRVVWQLIDANAWVVGVGRRTELRDFLDHWWLTSASVSELRRGTPGGVSVPSPVLEARPVKPSTERMRRLAARRRAAQERAEAEREYEEANAAMEAVLSARRRQKAFPTDPELEVEVLARYGRASRRLNAALGY
;
A
#
# COMPACT_ATOMS: atom_id res chain seq x y z
N MET A 1 45.19 52.20 -44.41
CA MET A 1 45.43 52.55 -43.00
C MET A 1 44.92 51.38 -42.16
N PHE A 2 45.82 50.48 -41.78
CA PHE A 2 46.52 50.40 -40.47
C PHE A 2 45.76 49.49 -39.47
N PHE A 3 46.31 48.26 -39.29
CA PHE A 3 46.53 47.44 -38.07
C PHE A 3 45.38 47.30 -37.02
N ALA A 4 45.15 46.20 -36.28
CA ALA A 4 45.77 44.88 -36.11
C ALA A 4 44.86 43.99 -35.20
N THR A 5 45.09 42.67 -35.22
CA THR A 5 45.11 41.67 -34.10
C THR A 5 44.22 41.89 -32.86
N SER A 6 43.45 40.93 -32.33
CA SER A 6 43.94 39.72 -31.63
C SER A 6 42.74 38.88 -31.14
N ALA A 7 42.85 37.55 -31.10
CA ALA A 7 41.99 36.65 -30.33
C ALA A 7 42.44 36.58 -28.83
N PRO A 8 42.04 35.58 -28.03
CA PRO A 8 40.75 35.27 -27.39
C PRO A 8 40.85 35.33 -25.84
N HIS A 9 39.74 35.24 -25.07
CA HIS A 9 39.66 34.43 -23.83
C HIS A 9 38.31 34.54 -23.09
N ALA A 10 37.71 33.36 -22.86
CA ALA A 10 37.02 32.89 -21.66
C ALA A 10 35.99 33.78 -20.92
N LEU A 11 34.74 33.31 -20.87
CA LEU A 11 33.97 33.18 -19.62
C LEU A 11 32.88 32.10 -19.79
N HIS A 12 33.31 30.84 -19.91
CA HIS A 12 32.50 29.69 -19.53
C HIS A 12 32.62 29.54 -18.01
N SER A 13 31.63 29.99 -17.21
CA SER A 13 31.33 29.41 -15.88
C SER A 13 30.23 30.16 -15.12
N SER A 14 28.99 30.24 -15.62
CA SER A 14 27.92 30.84 -14.78
C SER A 14 26.50 30.42 -15.12
N ASN A 15 26.25 29.20 -15.62
CA ASN A 15 24.86 28.74 -15.77
C ASN A 15 24.55 27.28 -15.38
N HIS A 16 25.51 26.54 -14.81
CA HIS A 16 25.25 25.16 -14.36
C HIS A 16 24.69 25.04 -12.93
N ARG A 17 24.71 26.10 -12.12
CA ARG A 17 24.21 26.05 -10.73
C ARG A 17 22.73 26.40 -10.57
N VAL A 18 22.14 27.15 -11.50
CA VAL A 18 20.71 27.50 -11.46
C VAL A 18 19.84 26.36 -12.00
N VAL A 19 20.31 25.65 -13.03
CA VAL A 19 19.61 24.48 -13.59
C VAL A 19 19.63 23.27 -12.62
N ALA A 20 20.69 23.12 -11.82
CA ALA A 20 20.80 22.03 -10.84
C ALA A 20 19.86 22.21 -9.62
N ARG A 21 19.53 23.45 -9.22
CA ARG A 21 18.59 23.72 -8.11
C ARG A 21 17.12 23.56 -8.51
N ALA A 22 16.76 23.87 -9.76
CA ALA A 22 15.42 23.61 -10.29
C ALA A 22 15.14 22.11 -10.52
N ALA A 23 16.16 21.32 -10.84
CA ALA A 23 16.06 19.87 -10.97
C ALA A 23 15.93 19.15 -9.60
N LEU A 24 16.62 19.63 -8.57
CA LEU A 24 16.53 19.07 -7.21
C LEU A 24 15.22 19.43 -6.49
N ALA A 25 14.64 20.62 -6.75
CA ALA A 25 13.31 20.96 -6.25
C ALA A 25 12.20 20.11 -6.92
N ASN A 26 12.35 19.78 -8.22
CA ASN A 26 11.42 18.87 -8.92
C ASN A 26 11.58 17.40 -8.51
N LEU A 27 12.78 16.95 -8.12
CA LEU A 27 13.02 15.61 -7.59
C LEU A 27 12.53 15.44 -6.14
N ALA A 28 12.62 16.49 -5.31
CA ALA A 28 12.06 16.49 -3.96
C ALA A 28 10.51 16.56 -3.96
N SER A 29 9.91 17.26 -4.93
CA SER A 29 8.43 17.31 -5.08
C SER A 29 7.85 16.01 -5.66
N ARG A 30 8.63 15.24 -6.44
CA ARG A 30 8.22 13.90 -6.91
C ARG A 30 8.36 12.81 -5.84
N ALA A 31 9.15 13.03 -4.79
CA ALA A 31 9.29 12.09 -3.67
C ALA A 31 8.15 12.19 -2.66
N THR A 32 7.45 13.33 -2.59
CA THR A 32 6.34 13.56 -1.64
C THR A 32 4.94 13.38 -2.24
N LEU A 33 4.81 13.27 -3.57
CA LEU A 33 3.52 13.01 -4.24
C LEU A 33 3.19 11.53 -4.50
N ASN A 34 4.11 10.62 -4.16
CA ASN A 34 3.87 9.17 -4.19
C ASN A 34 3.54 8.56 -2.83
N ALA A 35 3.37 9.38 -1.79
CA ALA A 35 2.59 8.99 -0.63
C ALA A 35 1.09 9.01 -1.00
N VAL A 36 0.72 8.20 -2.00
CA VAL A 36 -0.60 7.58 -2.00
C VAL A 36 -0.69 6.92 -0.63
N PRO A 37 -1.80 7.02 0.12
CA PRO A 37 -1.97 6.15 1.27
C PRO A 37 -1.84 4.73 0.72
N LEU A 38 -0.66 4.14 0.92
CA LEU A 38 -0.52 2.70 0.94
C LEU A 38 -1.58 2.33 1.95
N PHE A 39 -2.66 1.73 1.47
CA PHE A 39 -3.54 0.99 2.35
C PHE A 39 -2.61 0.00 3.02
N LEU A 40 -2.14 0.36 4.22
CA LEU A 40 -1.58 -0.57 5.17
C LEU A 40 -2.71 -1.55 5.34
N GLN A 41 -2.67 -2.65 4.59
CA GLN A 41 -3.45 -3.80 4.98
C GLN A 41 -3.01 -4.06 6.42
N PRO A 42 -3.94 -4.06 7.39
CA PRO A 42 -3.59 -4.50 8.73
C PRO A 42 -2.91 -5.86 8.57
N MET A 43 -1.77 -6.05 9.24
CA MET A 43 -1.08 -7.34 9.22
C MET A 43 -2.12 -8.43 9.45
N THR A 44 -2.10 -9.49 8.64
CA THR A 44 -2.99 -10.64 8.82
C THR A 44 -2.94 -11.05 10.28
N PRO A 45 -4.06 -10.96 11.02
CA PRO A 45 -4.04 -11.11 12.46
C PRO A 45 -3.68 -12.55 12.82
N VAL A 46 -2.93 -12.70 13.91
CA VAL A 46 -2.70 -14.01 14.52
C VAL A 46 -4.04 -14.50 15.07
N CYS A 47 -4.38 -15.74 14.75
CA CYS A 47 -5.70 -16.31 15.01
C CYS A 47 -5.51 -17.68 15.68
N PRO A 48 -5.47 -17.74 17.02
CA PRO A 48 -5.28 -19.01 17.72
C PRO A 48 -6.50 -19.93 17.54
N THR A 49 -7.69 -19.35 17.44
CA THR A 49 -8.94 -20.04 17.07
C THR A 49 -9.68 -19.17 16.06
N ALA A 50 -10.27 -19.80 15.04
CA ALA A 50 -11.06 -19.10 14.04
C ALA A 50 -12.45 -19.73 13.95
N THR A 51 -13.48 -19.02 14.41
CA THR A 51 -14.85 -19.48 14.19
C THR A 51 -15.34 -19.10 12.80
N LEU A 52 -16.33 -19.85 12.29
CA LEU A 52 -16.99 -19.51 11.02
C LEU A 52 -17.59 -18.10 11.07
N ALA A 53 -18.17 -17.70 12.21
CA ALA A 53 -18.79 -16.39 12.38
C ALA A 53 -17.75 -15.26 12.27
N ASP A 54 -16.59 -15.41 12.94
CA ASP A 54 -15.50 -14.42 12.88
C ASP A 54 -14.96 -14.30 11.45
N PHE A 55 -14.77 -15.44 10.78
CA PHE A 55 -14.30 -15.47 9.40
C PHE A 55 -15.28 -14.78 8.45
N GLN A 56 -16.57 -15.05 8.61
CA GLN A 56 -17.64 -14.41 7.85
C GLN A 56 -17.68 -12.89 8.08
N GLN A 57 -17.64 -12.45 9.34
CA GLN A 57 -17.63 -11.04 9.70
C GLN A 57 -16.40 -10.32 9.13
N ALA A 58 -15.23 -10.96 9.17
CA ALA A 58 -14.02 -10.40 8.60
C ALA A 58 -14.10 -10.30 7.07
N ILE A 59 -14.67 -11.30 6.38
CA ILE A 59 -14.98 -11.19 4.95
C ILE A 59 -15.85 -9.97 4.71
N ASP A 60 -16.98 -9.84 5.41
CA ASP A 60 -17.93 -8.74 5.21
C ASP A 60 -17.28 -7.36 5.42
N SER A 61 -16.35 -7.26 6.38
CA SER A 61 -15.59 -6.04 6.68
C SER A 61 -14.59 -5.69 5.58
N LEU A 62 -13.95 -6.69 4.97
CA LEU A 62 -13.01 -6.52 3.84
C LEU A 62 -13.73 -6.41 2.48
N ASP A 63 -15.00 -6.76 2.45
CA ASP A 63 -15.86 -6.75 1.26
C ASP A 63 -16.79 -5.52 1.21
N VAL A 64 -16.42 -4.46 1.93
CA VAL A 64 -17.08 -3.16 1.86
C VAL A 64 -16.68 -2.46 0.56
N PRO A 65 -17.62 -1.87 -0.21
CA PRO A 65 -17.32 -1.04 -1.38
C PRO A 65 -16.39 0.13 -1.02
N HIS A 66 -15.13 0.11 -1.46
CA HIS A 66 -14.24 1.25 -1.30
C HIS A 66 -14.28 2.12 -2.56
N SER A 67 -14.70 3.38 -2.44
CA SER A 67 -14.64 4.39 -3.51
C SER A 67 -13.21 4.90 -3.68
N ALA A 68 -12.31 3.98 -3.95
CA ALA A 68 -10.91 4.28 -4.22
C ALA A 68 -10.81 5.04 -5.54
N THR A 69 -10.81 6.36 -5.44
CA THR A 69 -10.90 7.27 -6.59
C THR A 69 -9.52 7.81 -6.88
N LEU A 70 -9.09 7.70 -8.15
CA LEU A 70 -7.83 8.30 -8.59
C LEU A 70 -7.85 9.81 -8.35
N PRO A 71 -6.69 10.44 -8.09
CA PRO A 71 -6.57 11.89 -8.01
C PRO A 71 -7.15 12.58 -9.27
N LEU A 72 -7.73 13.78 -9.10
CA LEU A 72 -8.41 14.49 -10.19
C LEU A 72 -7.54 14.67 -11.44
N TYR A 73 -6.24 14.96 -11.28
CA TYR A 73 -5.32 15.12 -12.41
C TYR A 73 -5.18 13.82 -13.22
N ALA A 74 -5.07 12.67 -12.55
CA ALA A 74 -4.95 11.36 -13.19
C ALA A 74 -6.24 11.01 -13.92
N ARG A 75 -7.38 11.35 -13.31
CA ARG A 75 -8.70 11.17 -13.93
C ARG A 75 -8.85 11.96 -15.22
N ARG A 76 -8.48 13.25 -15.21
CA ARG A 76 -8.50 14.11 -16.41
C ARG A 76 -7.60 13.53 -17.50
N ARG A 77 -6.34 13.23 -17.17
CA ARG A 77 -5.37 12.65 -18.11
C ARG A 77 -5.90 11.38 -18.80
N VAL A 78 -6.51 10.46 -18.05
CA VAL A 78 -7.06 9.21 -18.61
C VAL A 78 -8.25 9.47 -19.53
N LEU A 79 -9.14 10.40 -19.18
CA LEU A 79 -10.32 10.74 -19.98
C LEU A 79 -9.99 11.59 -21.22
N GLU A 80 -8.96 12.43 -21.14
CA GLU A 80 -8.41 13.21 -22.25
C GLU A 80 -7.67 12.30 -23.24
N ALA A 81 -6.92 11.31 -22.75
CA ALA A 81 -6.27 10.30 -23.59
C ALA A 81 -7.23 9.25 -24.15
N ALA A 82 -8.52 9.28 -23.76
CA ALA A 82 -9.52 8.38 -24.31
C ALA A 82 -9.78 8.77 -25.78
N GLY A 83 -9.61 7.81 -26.70
CA GLY A 83 -10.02 7.97 -28.10
C GLY A 83 -11.54 8.12 -28.25
N ASP A 84 -12.04 7.98 -29.47
CA ASP A 84 -13.47 8.21 -29.76
C ASP A 84 -14.36 6.99 -29.50
N ARG A 85 -13.76 5.83 -29.26
CA ARG A 85 -14.45 4.54 -29.08
C ARG A 85 -14.01 3.83 -27.82
N CYS A 86 -14.92 3.06 -27.25
CA CYS A 86 -14.63 2.19 -26.12
C CYS A 86 -13.72 1.03 -26.54
N PRO A 87 -12.59 0.79 -25.85
CA PRO A 87 -11.68 -0.30 -26.22
C PRO A 87 -12.27 -1.69 -25.95
N LEU A 88 -13.32 -1.80 -25.13
CA LEU A 88 -13.92 -3.08 -24.75
C LEU A 88 -15.06 -3.51 -25.69
N CYS A 89 -15.92 -2.59 -26.11
CA CYS A 89 -17.07 -2.91 -26.98
C CYS A 89 -17.02 -2.22 -28.36
N ARG A 90 -15.98 -1.43 -28.64
CA ARG A 90 -15.75 -0.69 -29.90
C ARG A 90 -16.84 0.35 -30.25
N GLN A 91 -17.81 0.59 -29.37
CA GLN A 91 -18.86 1.60 -29.52
C GLN A 91 -18.31 3.02 -29.33
N PRO A 92 -18.81 4.02 -30.07
CA PRO A 92 -18.41 5.40 -29.92
C PRO A 92 -18.83 5.96 -28.55
N TYR A 93 -18.02 6.89 -28.02
CA TYR A 93 -18.36 7.60 -26.80
C TYR A 93 -19.40 8.69 -27.04
N ILE A 94 -20.31 8.87 -26.09
CA ILE A 94 -21.21 10.02 -26.02
C ILE A 94 -20.72 10.91 -24.88
N ARG A 95 -20.05 12.01 -25.21
CA ARG A 95 -19.43 12.92 -24.22
C ARG A 95 -20.40 13.98 -23.70
N ASP A 96 -21.37 14.37 -24.54
CA ASP A 96 -22.30 15.46 -24.25
C ASP A 96 -23.41 15.08 -23.25
N VAL A 97 -23.55 13.77 -22.97
CA VAL A 97 -24.53 13.24 -22.03
C VAL A 97 -23.78 12.56 -20.87
N PRO A 98 -23.48 13.28 -19.77
CA PRO A 98 -22.64 12.79 -18.67
C PRO A 98 -23.13 11.51 -18.01
N ARG A 99 -24.39 11.12 -18.24
CA ARG A 99 -24.99 9.89 -17.69
C ARG A 99 -25.28 8.77 -18.69
N SER A 100 -24.92 8.94 -19.95
CA SER A 100 -25.14 7.91 -20.98
C SER A 100 -24.40 6.61 -20.66
N PHE A 101 -24.98 5.47 -21.07
CA PHE A 101 -24.29 4.17 -21.04
C PHE A 101 -23.04 4.14 -21.93
N SER A 102 -22.99 5.01 -22.93
CA SER A 102 -21.84 5.20 -23.83
C SER A 102 -20.94 6.34 -23.38
N ALA A 103 -21.19 6.99 -22.22
CA ALA A 103 -20.28 8.00 -21.70
C ALA A 103 -18.94 7.35 -21.28
N PRO A 104 -17.79 8.02 -21.56
CA PRO A 104 -16.49 7.53 -21.11
C PRO A 104 -16.42 7.63 -19.59
N VAL A 105 -15.97 6.55 -18.96
CA VAL A 105 -15.71 6.46 -17.52
C VAL A 105 -14.35 5.81 -17.31
N ILE A 106 -13.81 6.01 -16.10
CA ILE A 106 -12.52 5.43 -15.71
C ILE A 106 -12.76 4.02 -15.20
N ALA A 107 -11.93 3.10 -15.68
CA ALA A 107 -11.84 1.73 -15.27
C ALA A 107 -10.39 1.39 -14.90
N THR A 108 -10.18 0.30 -14.17
CA THR A 108 -8.86 -0.20 -13.80
C THR A 108 -8.51 -1.52 -14.50
N CYS A 109 -7.24 -1.69 -14.87
CA CYS A 109 -6.75 -2.93 -15.48
C CYS A 109 -6.78 -4.09 -14.49
N VAL A 110 -6.28 -3.84 -13.28
CA VAL A 110 -6.41 -4.72 -12.11
C VAL A 110 -7.21 -3.96 -11.07
N HIS A 111 -8.39 -4.45 -10.70
CA HIS A 111 -9.23 -3.76 -9.73
C HIS A 111 -8.52 -3.70 -8.36
N PRO A 112 -8.68 -2.63 -7.55
CA PRO A 112 -8.12 -2.58 -6.19
C PRO A 112 -8.59 -3.75 -5.30
N PHE A 113 -9.83 -4.19 -5.53
CA PHE A 113 -10.39 -5.43 -4.99
C PHE A 113 -9.58 -6.69 -5.33
N LEU A 114 -8.77 -6.67 -6.38
CA LEU A 114 -7.89 -7.75 -6.81
C LEU A 114 -6.41 -7.43 -6.52
N GLY A 115 -6.14 -6.53 -5.57
CA GLY A 115 -4.79 -6.11 -5.18
C GLY A 115 -4.13 -5.08 -6.10
N GLY A 116 -4.87 -4.53 -7.07
CA GLY A 116 -4.36 -3.54 -8.03
C GLY A 116 -4.09 -2.16 -7.40
N PRO A 117 -3.02 -1.45 -7.81
CA PRO A 117 -2.67 -0.16 -7.24
C PRO A 117 -3.53 0.98 -7.78
N LEU A 118 -3.73 2.03 -6.99
CA LEU A 118 -4.51 3.22 -7.39
C LEU A 118 -3.64 4.25 -8.11
N THR A 119 -3.13 3.87 -9.27
CA THR A 119 -2.26 4.74 -10.09
C THR A 119 -2.88 5.02 -11.45
N ALA A 120 -2.39 6.08 -12.10
CA ALA A 120 -2.83 6.44 -13.44
C ALA A 120 -2.49 5.34 -14.47
N GLU A 121 -1.40 4.61 -14.27
CA GLU A 121 -0.96 3.51 -15.13
C GLU A 121 -1.90 2.29 -15.03
N ASN A 122 -2.57 2.10 -13.89
CA ASN A 122 -3.59 1.07 -13.76
C ASN A 122 -4.94 1.49 -14.35
N ALA A 123 -5.07 2.73 -14.81
CA ALA A 123 -6.34 3.27 -15.27
C ALA A 123 -6.44 3.29 -16.80
N PHE A 124 -7.65 3.13 -17.31
CA PHE A 124 -7.98 3.34 -18.71
C PHE A 124 -9.43 3.84 -18.83
N ALA A 125 -9.81 4.38 -19.99
CA ALA A 125 -11.17 4.79 -20.26
C ALA A 125 -11.96 3.67 -20.95
N CYS A 126 -13.19 3.44 -20.50
CA CYS A 126 -14.16 2.59 -21.22
C CYS A 126 -15.57 3.18 -21.09
N CYS A 127 -16.56 2.63 -21.80
CA CYS A 127 -17.92 3.12 -21.65
C CYS A 127 -18.54 2.62 -20.34
N ARG A 128 -19.47 3.41 -19.80
CA ARG A 128 -20.16 3.07 -18.56
C ARG A 128 -20.78 1.68 -18.56
N ARG A 129 -21.40 1.26 -19.67
CA ARG A 129 -21.98 -0.08 -19.82
C ARG A 129 -20.93 -1.18 -19.62
N CYS A 130 -19.76 -1.04 -20.23
CA CYS A 130 -18.69 -2.03 -20.08
C CYS A 130 -18.14 -2.05 -18.65
N GLN A 131 -17.94 -0.88 -18.03
CA GLN A 131 -17.49 -0.82 -16.64
C GLN A 131 -18.52 -1.44 -15.69
N GLN A 132 -19.82 -1.21 -15.89
CA GLN A 132 -20.88 -1.83 -15.09
C GLN A 132 -20.96 -3.35 -15.31
N SER A 133 -20.84 -3.82 -16.55
CA SER A 133 -20.90 -5.24 -16.88
C SER A 133 -19.70 -6.02 -16.36
N ARG A 134 -18.51 -5.41 -16.35
CA ARG A 134 -17.28 -6.02 -15.85
C ARG A 134 -17.20 -5.94 -14.33
N ALA A 135 -17.64 -4.82 -13.76
CA ALA A 135 -17.50 -4.50 -12.34
C ALA A 135 -16.04 -4.67 -11.87
N SER A 136 -15.78 -5.52 -10.87
CA SER A 136 -14.43 -5.81 -10.38
C SER A 136 -13.72 -6.95 -11.12
N SER A 137 -14.35 -7.56 -12.14
CA SER A 137 -13.77 -8.71 -12.84
C SER A 137 -12.48 -8.33 -13.55
N ASP A 138 -11.53 -9.27 -13.57
CA ASP A 138 -10.26 -9.11 -14.26
C ASP A 138 -10.44 -8.89 -15.77
N LEU A 139 -9.59 -8.07 -16.40
CA LEU A 139 -9.72 -7.77 -17.84
C LEU A 139 -9.58 -9.01 -18.75
N LEU A 140 -8.85 -10.05 -18.36
CA LEU A 140 -8.74 -11.28 -19.16
C LEU A 140 -10.06 -12.05 -19.26
N THR A 141 -11.07 -11.67 -18.48
CA THR A 141 -12.43 -12.22 -18.60
C THR A 141 -13.22 -11.61 -19.76
N VAL A 142 -12.73 -10.52 -20.35
CA VAL A 142 -13.32 -9.86 -21.52
C VAL A 142 -12.87 -10.59 -22.77
N ALA A 143 -13.84 -11.04 -23.58
CA ALA A 143 -13.57 -11.62 -24.89
C ALA A 143 -12.90 -10.59 -25.81
N GLU A 144 -11.91 -11.03 -26.60
CA GLU A 144 -11.17 -10.16 -27.54
C GLU A 144 -10.56 -8.90 -26.91
N LEU A 145 -9.99 -9.02 -25.70
CA LEU A 145 -9.28 -7.91 -25.06
C LEU A 145 -8.16 -7.37 -25.98
N PRO A 146 -8.12 -6.06 -26.28
CA PRO A 146 -7.05 -5.45 -27.06
C PRO A 146 -5.66 -5.70 -26.46
N GLU A 147 -4.67 -5.96 -27.31
CA GLU A 147 -3.33 -6.34 -26.85
C GLU A 147 -2.66 -5.26 -25.99
N CYS A 148 -2.88 -3.97 -26.30
CA CYS A 148 -2.37 -2.87 -25.49
C CYS A 148 -2.88 -2.90 -24.04
N LEU A 149 -4.14 -3.31 -23.81
CA LEU A 149 -4.73 -3.46 -22.48
C LEU A 149 -4.25 -4.75 -21.79
N ARG A 150 -4.01 -5.83 -22.57
CA ARG A 150 -3.42 -7.08 -22.06
C ARG A 150 -2.01 -6.82 -21.52
N GLU A 151 -1.18 -6.13 -22.30
CA GLU A 151 0.17 -5.73 -21.90
C GLU A 151 0.16 -4.75 -20.73
N GLN A 152 -0.72 -3.75 -20.76
CA GLN A 152 -0.87 -2.80 -19.65
C GLN A 152 -1.22 -3.55 -18.37
N ARG A 153 -2.19 -4.46 -18.40
CA ARG A 153 -2.52 -5.34 -17.26
C ARG A 153 -1.31 -6.13 -16.78
N ALA A 154 -0.57 -6.78 -17.68
CA ALA A 154 0.59 -7.59 -17.31
C ALA A 154 1.68 -6.74 -16.61
N ARG A 155 1.92 -5.51 -17.08
CA ARG A 155 2.82 -4.55 -16.42
C ARG A 155 2.31 -4.16 -15.03
N ILE A 156 1.01 -3.91 -14.89
CA ILE A 156 0.41 -3.52 -13.61
C ILE A 156 0.43 -4.64 -12.59
N LEU A 157 0.30 -5.90 -13.02
CA LEU A 157 0.44 -7.03 -12.11
C LEU A 157 1.83 -7.07 -11.46
N LEU A 158 2.89 -6.60 -12.12
CA LEU A 158 4.22 -6.50 -11.49
C LEU A 158 4.31 -5.45 -10.37
N LEU A 159 3.35 -4.53 -10.30
CA LEU A 159 3.22 -3.45 -9.31
C LEU A 159 2.02 -3.63 -8.37
N SER A 160 1.29 -4.73 -8.53
CA SER A 160 0.12 -5.08 -7.71
C SER A 160 0.57 -5.93 -6.53
N HIS A 161 -0.26 -6.03 -5.49
CA HIS A 161 -0.01 -6.99 -4.41
C HIS A 161 0.07 -8.39 -5.01
N ASN A 162 1.15 -9.12 -4.77
CA ASN A 162 1.33 -10.50 -5.21
C ASN A 162 1.95 -11.34 -4.10
N HIS A 163 1.55 -12.61 -4.09
CA HIS A 163 2.19 -13.62 -3.28
C HIS A 163 3.57 -13.96 -3.83
N LEU A 164 4.45 -14.40 -2.92
CA LEU A 164 5.74 -14.97 -3.27
C LEU A 164 5.54 -16.19 -4.19
N VAL A 165 6.52 -16.48 -5.04
CA VAL A 165 6.52 -17.70 -5.84
C VAL A 165 7.37 -18.74 -5.09
N PRO A 166 6.88 -19.98 -4.87
CA PRO A 166 7.61 -21.03 -4.16
C PRO A 166 8.75 -21.60 -5.03
N LEU A 167 9.70 -20.77 -5.45
CA LEU A 167 10.85 -21.18 -6.26
C LEU A 167 12.12 -21.26 -5.39
N PRO A 168 13.02 -22.23 -5.67
CA PRO A 168 14.31 -22.31 -5.00
C PRO A 168 15.13 -21.03 -5.18
N SER A 169 16.00 -20.72 -4.21
CA SER A 169 16.92 -19.57 -4.27
C SER A 169 17.91 -19.64 -5.45
N SER A 170 18.15 -20.84 -5.98
CA SER A 170 18.98 -21.09 -7.16
C SER A 170 18.31 -20.76 -8.49
N VAL A 171 17.01 -20.42 -8.49
CA VAL A 171 16.29 -20.11 -9.73
C VAL A 171 16.86 -18.86 -10.38
N SER A 172 17.07 -18.93 -11.70
CA SER A 172 17.55 -17.77 -12.46
C SER A 172 16.47 -16.68 -12.52
N LEU A 173 16.89 -15.42 -12.59
CA LEU A 173 15.95 -14.30 -12.74
C LEU A 173 15.05 -14.44 -14.00
N PRO A 174 15.53 -14.92 -15.16
CA PRO A 174 14.68 -15.24 -16.30
C PRO A 174 13.60 -16.27 -15.99
N ALA A 175 13.95 -17.38 -15.33
CA ALA A 175 13.00 -18.43 -14.97
C ALA A 175 11.94 -17.94 -13.96
N TYR A 176 12.35 -17.12 -12.98
CA TYR A 176 11.41 -16.47 -12.06
C TYR A 176 10.42 -15.56 -12.78
N ARG A 177 10.89 -14.76 -13.75
CA ARG A 177 10.03 -13.90 -14.56
C ARG A 177 9.07 -14.71 -15.42
N GLU A 178 9.51 -15.83 -15.97
CA GLU A 178 8.66 -16.72 -16.75
C GLU A 178 7.54 -17.33 -15.90
N ALA A 179 7.86 -17.80 -14.69
CA ALA A 179 6.86 -18.30 -13.75
C ALA A 179 5.80 -17.22 -13.41
N LEU A 180 6.24 -15.97 -13.19
CA LEU A 180 5.31 -14.85 -12.98
C LEU A 180 4.46 -14.56 -14.22
N ARG A 181 5.03 -14.60 -15.43
CA ARG A 181 4.26 -14.41 -16.67
C ARG A 181 3.21 -15.50 -16.85
N ALA A 182 3.57 -16.77 -16.65
CA ALA A 182 2.65 -17.89 -16.73
C ALA A 182 1.48 -17.72 -15.74
N ARG A 183 1.77 -17.31 -14.50
CA ARG A 183 0.73 -16.95 -13.52
C ARG A 183 -0.13 -15.79 -14.02
N HIS A 184 0.48 -14.70 -14.46
CA HIS A 184 -0.23 -13.50 -14.91
C HIS A 184 -1.04 -13.70 -16.21
N ALA A 185 -0.82 -14.78 -16.95
CA ALA A 185 -1.62 -15.16 -18.11
C ALA A 185 -3.03 -15.64 -17.72
N MET A 186 -3.27 -15.96 -16.45
CA MET A 186 -4.59 -16.34 -15.92
C MET A 186 -5.37 -15.12 -15.41
N PRO A 187 -6.72 -15.14 -15.50
CA PRO A 187 -7.55 -14.12 -14.89
C PRO A 187 -7.35 -14.13 -13.38
N ARG A 188 -7.29 -12.93 -12.77
CA ARG A 188 -7.11 -12.77 -11.33
C ARG A 188 -8.45 -12.84 -10.62
N SER A 189 -8.53 -13.63 -9.56
CA SER A 189 -9.69 -13.71 -8.65
C SER A 189 -9.27 -13.38 -7.22
N ARG A 190 -10.24 -13.24 -6.32
CA ARG A 190 -10.00 -13.02 -4.88
C ARG A 190 -10.54 -14.16 -4.04
N VAL A 191 -9.73 -14.60 -3.09
CA VAL A 191 -10.08 -15.59 -2.06
C VAL A 191 -9.72 -15.01 -0.72
N TYR A 192 -10.49 -15.32 0.30
CA TYR A 192 -10.16 -15.04 1.70
C TYR A 192 -9.69 -16.32 2.35
N ALA A 193 -8.69 -16.23 3.21
CA ALA A 193 -8.16 -17.40 3.87
C ALA A 193 -7.90 -17.13 5.34
N ALA A 194 -8.19 -18.13 6.17
CA ALA A 194 -7.79 -18.17 7.57
C ALA A 194 -7.24 -19.55 7.90
N GLN A 195 -6.15 -19.58 8.66
CA GLN A 195 -5.56 -20.81 9.19
C GLN A 195 -5.34 -20.60 10.68
N ALA A 196 -6.04 -21.35 11.52
CA ALA A 196 -5.91 -21.27 12.96
C ALA A 196 -4.94 -22.33 13.51
N ASP A 197 -4.54 -22.18 14.78
CA ASP A 197 -3.60 -23.10 15.44
C ASP A 197 -4.23 -24.46 15.74
N ASP A 198 -5.56 -24.52 15.81
CA ASP A 198 -6.37 -25.75 15.99
C ASP A 198 -6.36 -26.70 14.78
N GLY A 199 -5.62 -26.36 13.72
CA GLY A 199 -5.49 -27.16 12.50
C GLY A 199 -6.67 -27.00 11.53
N ILE A 200 -7.55 -26.04 11.77
CA ILE A 200 -8.67 -25.73 10.89
C ILE A 200 -8.28 -24.62 9.91
N GLY A 201 -8.43 -24.93 8.61
CA GLY A 201 -8.30 -23.99 7.53
C GLY A 201 -9.67 -23.56 6.98
N MET A 202 -9.85 -22.28 6.69
CA MET A 202 -11.04 -21.75 6.04
C MET A 202 -10.69 -21.00 4.77
N LEU A 203 -11.44 -21.28 3.70
CA LEU A 203 -11.37 -20.55 2.43
C LEU A 203 -12.73 -19.95 2.11
N GLY A 204 -12.75 -18.66 1.80
CA GLY A 204 -13.95 -17.90 1.52
C GLY A 204 -13.89 -17.24 0.16
N VAL A 205 -15.03 -17.21 -0.53
CA VAL A 205 -15.20 -16.43 -1.76
C VAL A 205 -16.43 -15.56 -1.64
N SER A 206 -16.33 -14.33 -2.14
CA SER A 206 -17.46 -13.40 -2.21
C SER A 206 -17.66 -12.89 -3.62
N SER A 207 -18.92 -12.80 -4.03
CA SER A 207 -19.35 -12.20 -5.30
C SER A 207 -19.96 -10.80 -5.12
N ARG A 208 -19.78 -10.14 -3.96
CA ARG A 208 -20.44 -8.87 -3.63
C ARG A 208 -20.11 -7.74 -4.61
N TYR A 209 -18.92 -7.76 -5.23
CA TYR A 209 -18.51 -6.80 -6.26
C TYR A 209 -18.94 -7.17 -7.68
N GLY A 210 -19.87 -8.12 -7.84
CA GLY A 210 -20.33 -8.56 -9.16
C GLY A 210 -19.29 -9.38 -9.91
N ASP A 211 -18.27 -9.88 -9.21
CA ASP A 211 -17.24 -10.73 -9.79
C ASP A 211 -17.85 -12.07 -10.21
N LYS A 212 -17.92 -12.28 -11.53
CA LYS A 212 -18.37 -13.56 -12.11
C LYS A 212 -17.36 -14.67 -11.84
N GLN A 213 -16.08 -14.34 -11.66
CA GLN A 213 -15.03 -15.31 -11.35
C GLN A 213 -15.22 -15.92 -9.98
N SER A 214 -15.82 -15.23 -9.00
CA SER A 214 -16.15 -15.80 -7.70
C SER A 214 -17.05 -17.03 -7.78
N LYS A 215 -17.91 -17.16 -8.81
CA LYS A 215 -18.71 -18.38 -9.03
C LYS A 215 -17.85 -19.53 -9.58
N GLY A 216 -16.99 -19.25 -10.56
CA GLY A 216 -16.06 -20.24 -11.10
C GLY A 216 -15.09 -20.74 -10.03
N LEU A 217 -14.58 -19.82 -9.21
CA LEU A 217 -13.73 -20.08 -8.07
C LEU A 217 -14.44 -20.86 -6.97
N ALA A 218 -15.72 -20.55 -6.68
CA ALA A 218 -16.52 -21.37 -5.79
C ALA A 218 -16.65 -22.81 -6.30
N ASN A 219 -16.87 -23.01 -7.61
CA ASN A 219 -16.93 -24.35 -8.20
C ASN A 219 -15.58 -25.07 -8.17
N LEU A 220 -14.47 -24.35 -8.40
CA LEU A 220 -13.12 -24.90 -8.25
C LEU A 220 -12.87 -25.36 -6.81
N LEU A 221 -13.17 -24.51 -5.83
CA LEU A 221 -13.08 -24.86 -4.42
C LEU A 221 -13.98 -26.04 -4.08
N ALA A 222 -15.17 -26.14 -4.68
CA ALA A 222 -16.03 -27.30 -4.45
C ALA A 222 -15.40 -28.62 -4.93
N ARG A 223 -14.58 -28.56 -5.98
CA ARG A 223 -13.83 -29.73 -6.48
C ARG A 223 -12.58 -30.04 -5.66
N LEU A 224 -11.93 -29.01 -5.11
CA LEU A 224 -10.68 -29.16 -4.35
C LEU A 224 -10.91 -29.46 -2.86
N ALA A 225 -11.95 -28.87 -2.27
CA ALA A 225 -12.24 -28.87 -0.83
C ALA A 225 -13.59 -29.53 -0.48
N GLY A 226 -14.35 -30.00 -1.47
CA GLY A 226 -15.65 -30.64 -1.26
C GLY A 226 -16.79 -29.66 -1.07
N LYS A 227 -17.79 -30.01 -0.25
CA LYS A 227 -18.99 -29.18 -0.11
C LYS A 227 -18.70 -27.94 0.76
N PRO A 228 -19.25 -26.77 0.42
CA PRO A 228 -19.11 -25.58 1.26
C PRO A 228 -19.78 -25.82 2.61
N LEU A 229 -19.09 -25.43 3.69
CA LEU A 229 -19.63 -25.44 5.06
C LEU A 229 -20.80 -24.44 5.19
N ALA A 230 -20.65 -23.27 4.58
CA ALA A 230 -21.69 -22.25 4.55
C ALA A 230 -21.80 -21.66 3.15
N ARG A 231 -23.04 -21.53 2.66
CA ARG A 231 -23.34 -20.90 1.39
C ARG A 231 -24.48 -19.92 1.56
N GLU A 232 -24.14 -18.64 1.50
CA GLU A 232 -25.10 -17.55 1.44
C GLU A 232 -25.16 -16.99 0.01
N LYS A 233 -26.20 -16.23 -0.33
CA LYS A 233 -26.49 -15.77 -1.71
C LYS A 233 -25.28 -15.19 -2.47
N ARG A 234 -24.31 -14.58 -1.76
CA ARG A 234 -23.11 -13.96 -2.35
C ARG A 234 -21.79 -14.48 -1.80
N ARG A 235 -21.78 -15.48 -0.92
CA ARG A 235 -20.58 -15.97 -0.24
C ARG A 235 -20.61 -17.49 -0.11
N ALA A 236 -19.47 -18.13 -0.32
CA ALA A 236 -19.28 -19.54 0.02
C ALA A 236 -18.02 -19.68 0.88
N VAL A 237 -18.12 -20.46 1.95
CA VAL A 237 -17.02 -20.77 2.86
C VAL A 237 -16.80 -22.28 2.87
N TYR A 238 -15.55 -22.68 2.76
CA TYR A 238 -15.08 -24.06 2.77
C TYR A 238 -14.21 -24.28 3.98
N LEU A 239 -14.38 -25.43 4.63
CA LEU A 239 -13.56 -25.89 5.73
C LEU A 239 -12.58 -26.93 5.19
N LEU A 240 -11.31 -26.82 5.58
CA LEU A 240 -10.27 -27.72 5.15
C LEU A 240 -9.47 -28.18 6.37
N THR A 241 -8.92 -29.39 6.26
CA THR A 241 -7.84 -29.83 7.14
C THR A 241 -6.61 -28.94 6.92
N ASP A 242 -5.71 -28.89 7.90
CA ASP A 242 -4.50 -28.07 7.82
C ASP A 242 -3.63 -28.41 6.58
N ASP A 243 -3.49 -29.70 6.24
CA ASP A 243 -2.72 -30.14 5.08
C ASP A 243 -3.41 -29.77 3.75
N ASP A 244 -4.73 -29.97 3.66
CA ASP A 244 -5.49 -29.57 2.47
C ASP A 244 -5.49 -28.07 2.29
N PHE A 245 -5.61 -27.29 3.37
CA PHE A 245 -5.53 -25.85 3.33
C PHE A 245 -4.22 -25.37 2.69
N ARG A 246 -3.08 -25.90 3.15
CA ARG A 246 -1.75 -25.54 2.61
C ARG A 246 -1.64 -25.88 1.14
N ARG A 247 -2.09 -27.06 0.74
CA ARG A 247 -2.07 -27.45 -0.67
C ARG A 247 -2.96 -26.54 -1.53
N VAL A 248 -4.20 -26.33 -1.11
CA VAL A 248 -5.21 -25.60 -1.90
C VAL A 248 -4.88 -24.11 -1.97
N VAL A 249 -4.41 -23.47 -0.88
CA VAL A 249 -4.09 -22.03 -0.89
C VAL A 249 -2.97 -21.73 -1.90
N TRP A 250 -1.95 -22.57 -1.99
CA TRP A 250 -0.86 -22.39 -2.96
C TRP A 250 -1.29 -22.70 -4.39
N GLN A 251 -2.15 -23.70 -4.62
CA GLN A 251 -2.75 -23.94 -5.94
C GLN A 251 -3.56 -22.72 -6.43
N LEU A 252 -4.27 -22.05 -5.53
CA LEU A 252 -5.01 -20.83 -5.85
C LEU A 252 -4.06 -19.67 -6.17
N ILE A 253 -3.00 -19.49 -5.38
CA ILE A 253 -1.95 -18.50 -5.65
C ILE A 253 -1.31 -18.74 -7.02
N ASP A 254 -0.99 -19.98 -7.34
CA ASP A 254 -0.44 -20.36 -8.65
C ASP A 254 -1.43 -20.13 -9.78
N ALA A 255 -2.74 -20.30 -9.53
CA ALA A 255 -3.83 -19.91 -10.43
C ALA A 255 -4.12 -18.39 -10.46
N ASN A 256 -3.17 -17.56 -10.03
CA ASN A 256 -3.25 -16.10 -9.99
C ASN A 256 -4.35 -15.55 -9.06
N ALA A 257 -4.83 -16.32 -8.09
CA ALA A 257 -5.72 -15.78 -7.08
C ALA A 257 -4.95 -14.84 -6.13
N TRP A 258 -5.59 -13.74 -5.76
CA TRP A 258 -5.19 -12.94 -4.62
C TRP A 258 -5.84 -13.50 -3.36
N VAL A 259 -5.02 -14.10 -2.49
CA VAL A 259 -5.44 -14.63 -1.20
C VAL A 259 -5.29 -13.53 -0.14
N VAL A 260 -6.42 -13.05 0.36
CA VAL A 260 -6.49 -12.07 1.43
C VAL A 260 -6.44 -12.81 2.76
N GLY A 261 -5.39 -12.57 3.54
CA GLY A 261 -5.26 -13.11 4.88
C GLY A 261 -6.26 -12.49 5.84
N VAL A 262 -7.15 -13.32 6.36
CA VAL A 262 -8.12 -12.97 7.41
C VAL A 262 -7.62 -13.41 8.78
N GLY A 263 -6.89 -14.52 8.84
CA GLY A 263 -6.27 -15.03 10.06
C GLY A 263 -5.11 -15.94 9.72
N ARG A 264 -4.06 -15.92 10.53
CA ARG A 264 -2.91 -16.80 10.38
C ARG A 264 -2.58 -17.49 11.70
N ARG A 265 -1.94 -18.65 11.58
CA ARG A 265 -1.40 -19.38 12.72
C ARG A 265 -0.31 -18.57 13.42
N THR A 266 -0.13 -18.87 14.70
CA THR A 266 0.88 -18.25 15.56
C THR A 266 2.26 -18.79 15.21
N GLU A 267 2.40 -20.12 15.17
CA GLU A 267 3.66 -20.81 14.92
C GLU A 267 3.75 -21.28 13.47
N LEU A 268 4.72 -20.74 12.72
CA LEU A 268 4.94 -21.06 11.31
C LEU A 268 5.90 -22.24 11.21
N ARG A 269 5.52 -23.28 10.45
CA ARG A 269 6.36 -24.48 10.30
C ARG A 269 7.37 -24.33 9.17
N ASP A 270 6.91 -23.82 8.04
CA ASP A 270 7.74 -23.64 6.86
C ASP A 270 7.21 -22.51 5.94
N PHE A 271 7.79 -22.40 4.75
CA PHE A 271 7.40 -21.41 3.75
C PHE A 271 5.92 -21.49 3.37
N LEU A 272 5.30 -22.67 3.40
CA LEU A 272 3.91 -22.81 2.98
C LEU A 272 2.93 -22.11 3.92
N ASP A 273 3.29 -21.94 5.20
CA ASP A 273 2.49 -21.18 6.17
C ASP A 273 2.61 -19.65 5.97
N HIS A 274 3.47 -19.18 5.06
CA HIS A 274 3.63 -17.77 4.70
C HIS A 274 2.77 -17.35 3.51
N TRP A 275 1.72 -18.10 3.19
CA TRP A 275 0.79 -17.83 2.07
C TRP A 275 0.20 -16.42 2.10
N TRP A 276 0.05 -15.79 3.28
CA TRP A 276 -0.49 -14.44 3.41
C TRP A 276 0.50 -13.34 3.01
N LEU A 277 1.80 -13.66 2.88
CA LEU A 277 2.81 -12.66 2.51
C LEU A 277 2.53 -12.16 1.10
N THR A 278 2.32 -10.85 1.01
CA THR A 278 2.19 -10.16 -0.26
C THR A 278 3.15 -8.99 -0.33
N SER A 279 3.54 -8.61 -1.54
CA SER A 279 4.23 -7.35 -1.80
C SER A 279 3.77 -6.76 -3.12
N ALA A 280 3.74 -5.44 -3.21
CA ALA A 280 3.40 -4.75 -4.44
C ALA A 280 4.56 -4.77 -5.45
N SER A 281 5.81 -4.95 -5.00
CA SER A 281 6.95 -5.12 -5.91
C SER A 281 8.12 -5.91 -5.34
N VAL A 282 8.89 -6.58 -6.20
CA VAL A 282 10.15 -7.25 -5.83
C VAL A 282 11.14 -6.28 -5.17
N SER A 283 11.11 -5.00 -5.55
CA SER A 283 11.95 -3.95 -4.95
C SER A 283 11.55 -3.58 -3.52
N GLU A 284 10.29 -3.79 -3.13
CA GLU A 284 9.84 -3.66 -1.74
C GLU A 284 10.26 -4.87 -0.90
N LEU A 285 10.14 -6.08 -1.46
CA LEU A 285 10.68 -7.30 -0.84
C LEU A 285 12.19 -7.19 -0.59
N ARG A 286 12.96 -6.75 -1.59
CA ARG A 286 14.42 -6.56 -1.49
C ARG A 286 14.84 -5.46 -0.52
N ARG A 287 14.01 -4.44 -0.31
CA ARG A 287 14.26 -3.39 0.68
C ARG A 287 13.99 -3.87 2.11
N GLY A 288 13.61 -5.13 2.31
CA GLY A 288 13.28 -5.66 3.63
C GLY A 288 12.14 -4.89 4.29
N THR A 289 11.29 -4.24 3.48
CA THR A 289 10.12 -3.52 3.96
C THR A 289 8.85 -4.19 3.43
N PRO A 290 8.57 -5.46 3.80
CA PRO A 290 7.18 -5.82 3.97
C PRO A 290 6.65 -4.95 5.11
N GLY A 291 5.51 -4.29 4.91
CA GLY A 291 4.87 -3.52 5.97
C GLY A 291 4.76 -4.39 7.24
N GLY A 292 5.43 -3.96 8.32
CA GLY A 292 5.11 -4.37 9.68
C GLY A 292 5.83 -5.58 10.28
N VAL A 293 6.68 -6.34 9.58
CA VAL A 293 7.46 -7.43 10.22
C VAL A 293 8.95 -7.13 10.14
N SER A 294 9.51 -6.71 11.28
CA SER A 294 10.95 -6.77 11.53
C SER A 294 11.36 -8.23 11.63
N VAL A 295 11.76 -8.83 10.51
CA VAL A 295 12.51 -10.08 10.53
C VAL A 295 13.86 -9.74 11.18
N PRO A 296 14.28 -10.41 12.27
CA PRO A 296 15.67 -10.32 12.71
C PRO A 296 16.51 -10.80 11.54
N SER A 297 17.28 -9.89 10.92
CA SER A 297 18.19 -10.27 9.85
C SER A 297 19.05 -11.43 10.37
N PRO A 298 19.22 -12.54 9.62
CA PRO A 298 20.36 -13.39 9.88
C PRO A 298 21.57 -12.45 9.80
N VAL A 299 22.45 -12.55 10.78
CA VAL A 299 23.66 -11.75 10.93
C VAL A 299 24.55 -12.03 9.73
N LEU A 300 24.25 -11.40 8.60
CA LEU A 300 25.22 -11.15 7.55
C LEU A 300 26.06 -10.02 8.12
N GLU A 301 27.28 -10.38 8.54
CA GLU A 301 28.29 -9.44 9.03
C GLU A 301 28.17 -8.12 8.29
N ALA A 302 27.83 -7.07 9.05
CA ALA A 302 27.53 -5.76 8.50
C ALA A 302 28.72 -5.33 7.66
N ARG A 303 28.52 -5.28 6.33
CA ARG A 303 29.52 -4.68 5.43
C ARG A 303 29.88 -3.32 6.03
N PRO A 304 31.19 -3.04 6.23
CA PRO A 304 31.61 -1.82 6.91
C PRO A 304 31.00 -0.62 6.19
N VAL A 305 30.20 0.14 6.93
CA VAL A 305 29.57 1.36 6.43
C VAL A 305 30.70 2.30 6.02
N LYS A 306 30.67 2.81 4.79
CA LYS A 306 31.69 3.76 4.33
C LYS A 306 31.77 4.93 5.32
N PRO A 307 32.98 5.42 5.70
CA PRO A 307 33.13 6.49 6.68
C PRO A 307 32.29 7.74 6.41
N SER A 308 32.01 8.04 5.13
CA SER A 308 31.13 9.13 4.72
C SER A 308 29.67 8.95 5.15
N THR A 309 29.16 7.72 5.10
CA THR A 309 27.78 7.38 5.47
C THR A 309 27.63 7.40 7.00
N GLU A 310 28.65 6.96 7.72
CA GLU A 310 28.69 7.08 9.18
C GLU A 310 28.74 8.54 9.63
N ARG A 311 29.55 9.38 8.95
CA ARG A 311 29.58 10.82 9.19
C ARG A 311 28.22 11.48 8.93
N MET A 312 27.52 11.11 7.85
CA MET A 312 26.17 11.63 7.58
C MET A 312 25.16 11.18 8.63
N ARG A 313 25.23 9.93 9.11
CA ARG A 313 24.36 9.42 10.17
C ARG A 313 24.60 10.15 11.50
N ARG A 314 25.86 10.36 11.88
CA ARG A 314 26.23 11.14 13.08
C ARG A 314 25.74 12.60 12.96
N LEU A 315 25.86 13.21 11.78
CA LEU A 315 25.36 14.57 11.55
C LEU A 315 23.83 14.64 11.61
N ALA A 316 23.12 13.67 11.03
CA ALA A 316 21.66 13.58 11.10
C ALA A 316 21.15 13.33 12.53
N ALA A 317 21.84 12.48 13.29
CA ALA A 317 21.55 12.25 14.70
C ALA A 317 21.77 13.52 15.53
N ARG A 318 22.88 14.23 15.32
CA ARG A 318 23.15 15.53 15.97
C ARG A 318 22.10 16.59 15.64
N ARG A 319 21.66 16.66 14.38
CA ARG A 319 20.60 17.61 13.95
C ARG A 319 19.27 17.30 14.61
N ARG A 320 18.89 16.01 14.69
CA ARG A 320 17.66 15.59 15.39
C ARG A 320 17.72 15.91 16.87
N ALA A 321 18.82 15.55 17.54
CA ALA A 321 19.02 15.89 18.96
C ALA A 321 19.00 17.40 19.23
N ALA A 322 19.59 18.21 18.34
CA ALA A 322 19.54 19.67 18.46
C ALA A 322 18.12 20.22 18.27
N GLN A 323 17.35 19.65 17.34
CA GLN A 323 15.96 20.03 17.12
C GLN A 323 15.07 19.63 18.30
N GLU A 324 15.23 18.41 18.82
CA GLU A 324 14.50 17.92 20.00
C GLU A 324 14.79 18.77 21.24
N ARG A 325 16.04 19.22 21.42
CA ARG A 325 16.42 20.17 22.49
C ARG A 325 15.75 21.52 22.32
N ALA A 326 15.82 22.11 21.13
CA ALA A 326 15.18 23.41 20.86
C ALA A 326 13.64 23.35 21.01
N GLU A 327 13.02 22.21 20.69
CA GLU A 327 11.59 21.99 20.93
C GLU A 327 11.27 21.85 22.42
N ALA A 328 12.08 21.11 23.17
CA ALA A 328 11.91 20.96 24.61
C ALA A 328 12.15 22.26 25.39
N GLU A 329 13.13 23.07 24.98
CA GLU A 329 13.39 24.40 25.56
C GLU A 329 12.19 25.33 25.34
N ARG A 330 11.65 25.41 24.11
CA ARG A 330 10.44 26.22 23.83
C ARG A 330 9.23 25.76 24.64
N GLU A 331 9.00 24.45 24.74
CA GLU A 331 7.88 23.90 25.51
C GLU A 331 8.04 24.23 27.01
N TYR A 332 9.27 24.20 27.53
CA TYR A 332 9.56 24.60 28.90
C TYR A 332 9.38 26.11 29.13
N GLU A 333 9.86 26.96 28.23
CA GLU A 333 9.69 28.42 28.31
C GLU A 333 8.20 28.81 28.33
N GLU A 334 7.40 28.23 27.44
CA GLU A 334 5.94 28.45 27.42
C GLU A 334 5.27 27.98 28.72
N ALA A 335 5.63 26.79 29.21
CA ALA A 335 5.06 26.25 30.44
C ALA A 335 5.51 27.03 31.68
N ASN A 336 6.75 27.53 31.71
CA ASN A 336 7.28 28.36 32.78
C ASN A 336 6.59 29.72 32.80
N ALA A 337 6.38 30.36 31.64
CA ALA A 337 5.63 31.61 31.55
C ALA A 337 4.18 31.44 32.05
N ALA A 338 3.52 30.33 31.71
CA ALA A 338 2.18 30.01 32.21
C ALA A 338 2.16 29.80 33.74
N MET A 339 3.16 29.11 34.28
CA MET A 339 3.33 28.92 35.73
C MET A 339 3.55 30.26 36.45
N GLU A 340 4.45 31.09 35.93
CA GLU A 340 4.74 32.42 36.51
C GLU A 340 3.51 33.32 36.47
N ALA A 341 2.71 33.26 35.39
CA ALA A 341 1.44 33.98 35.29
C ALA A 341 0.47 33.56 36.41
N VAL A 342 0.27 32.26 36.63
CA VAL A 342 -0.56 31.72 37.73
C VAL A 342 -0.02 32.16 39.10
N LEU A 343 1.27 32.01 39.36
CA LEU A 343 1.90 32.42 40.62
C LEU A 343 1.83 33.93 40.85
N SER A 344 1.87 34.73 39.78
CA SER A 344 1.72 36.19 39.86
C SER A 344 0.27 36.59 40.16
N ALA A 345 -0.71 35.93 39.54
CA ALA A 345 -2.13 36.12 39.79
C ALA A 345 -2.48 35.79 41.25
N ARG A 346 -1.96 34.66 41.75
CA ARG A 346 -2.08 34.24 43.15
C ARG A 346 -1.49 35.25 44.13
N ARG A 347 -0.35 35.87 43.78
CA ARG A 347 0.27 36.92 44.61
C ARG A 347 -0.54 38.22 44.64
N ARG A 348 -1.23 38.56 43.55
CA ARG A 348 -2.07 39.77 43.44
C ARG A 348 -3.43 39.62 44.13
N GLN A 349 -4.00 38.41 44.11
CA GLN A 349 -5.28 38.11 44.75
C GLN A 349 -5.06 37.53 46.15
N LYS A 350 -5.08 38.39 47.18
CA LYS A 350 -4.84 37.97 48.57
C LYS A 350 -5.90 37.03 49.19
N ALA A 351 -6.95 36.60 48.49
CA ALA A 351 -7.89 35.58 48.98
C ALA A 351 -8.83 35.01 47.86
N PHE A 352 -8.60 33.75 47.46
CA PHE A 352 -9.51 32.78 46.79
C PHE A 352 -10.15 33.06 45.40
N PRO A 353 -10.42 32.01 44.61
CA PRO A 353 -9.53 30.93 44.19
C PRO A 353 -9.13 31.12 42.71
N THR A 354 -7.85 30.95 42.38
CA THR A 354 -7.50 30.52 41.03
C THR A 354 -8.24 29.21 40.77
N ASP A 355 -8.82 29.05 39.58
CA ASP A 355 -9.47 27.80 39.20
C ASP A 355 -8.53 26.61 39.51
N PRO A 356 -8.88 25.76 40.49
CA PRO A 356 -8.00 24.69 40.94
C PRO A 356 -7.75 23.67 39.82
N GLU A 357 -8.67 23.51 38.87
CA GLU A 357 -8.47 22.65 37.70
C GLU A 357 -7.42 23.25 36.76
N LEU A 358 -7.47 24.56 36.53
CA LEU A 358 -6.48 25.29 35.74
C LEU A 358 -5.08 25.26 36.39
N GLU A 359 -4.99 25.42 37.71
CA GLU A 359 -3.70 25.32 38.43
C GLU A 359 -3.10 23.92 38.30
N VAL A 360 -3.91 22.88 38.48
CA VAL A 360 -3.49 21.48 38.32
C VAL A 360 -3.03 21.21 36.88
N GLU A 361 -3.72 21.75 35.89
CA GLU A 361 -3.35 21.63 34.48
C GLU A 361 -2.01 22.30 34.17
N VAL A 362 -1.81 23.54 34.66
CA VAL A 362 -0.57 24.31 34.47
C VAL A 362 0.61 23.63 35.19
N LEU A 363 0.41 23.13 36.42
CA LEU A 363 1.41 22.34 37.16
C LEU A 363 1.78 21.06 36.43
N ALA A 364 0.78 20.33 35.91
CA ALA A 364 1.02 19.11 35.16
C ALA A 364 1.75 19.38 33.84
N ARG A 365 1.42 20.48 33.13
CA ARG A 365 2.09 20.90 31.90
C ARG A 365 3.54 21.30 32.17
N TYR A 366 3.80 22.10 33.20
CA TYR A 366 5.15 22.47 33.62
C TYR A 366 5.98 21.23 34.01
N GLY A 367 5.42 20.32 34.81
CA GLY A 367 6.09 19.08 35.19
C GLY A 367 6.43 18.17 34.00
N ARG A 368 5.57 18.09 32.99
CA ARG A 368 5.85 17.35 31.74
C ARG A 368 6.95 18.02 30.92
N ALA A 369 6.87 19.34 30.72
CA ALA A 369 7.86 20.10 29.98
C ALA A 369 9.25 20.03 30.63
N SER A 370 9.33 20.15 31.96
CA SER A 370 10.57 20.02 32.72
C SER A 370 11.20 18.63 32.59
N ARG A 371 10.42 17.55 32.71
CA ARG A 371 10.92 16.18 32.48
C ARG A 371 11.43 15.96 31.06
N ARG A 372 10.73 16.52 30.07
CA ARG A 372 11.11 16.43 28.66
C ARG A 372 12.40 17.19 28.36
N LEU A 373 12.57 18.38 28.94
CA LEU A 373 13.81 19.16 28.83
C LEU A 373 14.99 18.44 29.49
N ASN A 374 14.81 17.89 30.69
CA ASN A 374 15.85 17.10 31.38
C ASN A 374 16.28 15.90 30.53
N ALA A 375 15.33 15.16 29.96
CA ALA A 375 15.61 14.05 29.06
C ALA A 375 16.37 14.49 27.79
N ALA A 376 16.05 15.66 27.22
CA ALA A 376 16.73 16.19 26.04
C ALA A 376 18.17 16.70 26.34
N LEU A 377 18.40 17.21 27.54
CA LEU A 377 19.70 17.66 28.03
C LEU A 377 20.59 16.50 28.52
N GLY A 378 19.99 15.36 28.88
CA GLY A 378 20.68 14.16 29.35
C GLY A 378 20.92 14.14 30.85
N TYR A 379 20.04 14.79 31.63
CA TYR A 379 20.05 14.80 33.09
C TYR A 379 19.17 13.70 33.71
#